data_AF-A0A091C2R1-F1
#
_entry.id   AF-A0A091C2R1-F1
#
_cell.length_a   1.000
_cell.length_b   1.000
_cell.length_c   1.000
_cell.angle_alpha   90.00
_cell.angle_beta   90.00
_cell.angle_gamma   90.00
#
_symmetry.space_group_name_H-M   'P 1'
#
loop_
_entity.id
_entity.type
_entity.pdbx_description
1 polymer ?
#
loop_
_entity_poly.entity_id
_entity_poly.type
_entity_poly.pdbx_seq_one_letter_code
_entity_poly.pdbx_strand_id
1 'polypeptide(L)'
;MVNTNKLKGVIVERGTTQQSVAESIGINRSTFYRKMKHGGDFSIGEAQKIAEIVPLTNEEAIEIFLMIKSHLRYKIINRRHRNGNHNHRNARGNKRTVPN
;
A
#
# COMPACT_ATOMS: atom_id res chain seq x y z
N MET A 1 10.44 -8.08 -1.23
CA MET A 1 10.09 -8.06 -2.67
C MET A 1 9.46 -6.72 -2.97
N VAL A 2 9.92 -6.07 -4.04
CA VAL A 2 9.41 -4.77 -4.49
C VAL A 2 8.24 -5.00 -5.45
N ASN A 3 7.25 -4.11 -5.42
CA ASN A 3 6.17 -4.12 -6.40
C ASN A 3 6.64 -3.47 -7.72
N THR A 4 7.32 -4.27 -8.55
CA THR A 4 7.91 -3.80 -9.81
C THR A 4 6.87 -3.37 -10.84
N ASN A 5 5.64 -3.90 -10.77
CA ASN A 5 4.53 -3.45 -11.62
C ASN A 5 4.10 -2.02 -11.28
N LYS A 6 3.94 -1.71 -9.98
CA LYS A 6 3.65 -0.34 -9.55
C LYS A 6 4.79 0.60 -9.87
N LEU A 7 6.04 0.20 -9.61
CA LEU A 7 7.20 1.01 -9.97
C LEU A 7 7.24 1.31 -11.47
N LYS A 8 6.95 0.33 -12.33
CA LYS A 8 6.85 0.54 -13.78
C LYS A 8 5.73 1.52 -14.15
N GLY A 9 4.56 1.42 -13.51
CA GLY A 9 3.45 2.35 -13.72
C GLY A 9 3.84 3.79 -13.41
N VAL A 10 4.38 4.03 -12.21
CA VAL A 10 4.78 5.38 -11.78
C VAL A 10 5.89 5.96 -12.68
N ILE A 11 6.86 5.14 -13.10
CA ILE A 11 7.90 5.59 -14.05
C ILE A 11 7.28 6.15 -15.34
N VAL A 12 6.25 5.47 -15.88
CA VAL A 12 5.56 5.91 -17.10
C VAL A 12 4.70 7.14 -16.83
N GLU A 13 3.96 7.17 -15.72
CA GLU A 13 3.11 8.31 -15.31
C GLU A 13 3.92 9.59 -15.09
N ARG A 14 5.18 9.48 -14.64
CA ARG A 14 6.11 10.61 -14.47
C ARG A 14 6.85 10.98 -15.77
N GLY A 15 6.49 10.37 -16.91
CA GLY A 15 7.04 10.71 -18.22
C GLY A 15 8.52 10.35 -18.40
N THR A 16 9.04 9.41 -17.63
CA THR A 16 10.43 8.94 -17.73
C THR A 16 10.51 7.47 -18.14
N THR A 17 11.72 6.92 -18.23
CA THR A 17 11.97 5.54 -18.66
C THR A 17 12.81 4.80 -17.64
N GLN A 18 12.68 3.47 -17.61
CA GLN A 18 13.53 2.61 -16.76
C GLN A 18 15.02 2.81 -17.06
N GLN A 19 15.35 3.08 -18.33
CA GLN A 19 16.70 3.41 -18.75
C GLN A 19 17.20 4.70 -18.09
N SER A 20 16.42 5.78 -18.17
CA SER A 20 16.77 7.07 -17.58
C SER A 20 16.90 6.97 -16.06
N VAL A 21 16.02 6.22 -15.40
CA VAL A 21 16.10 5.95 -13.96
C VAL A 21 17.39 5.19 -13.63
N ALA A 22 17.74 4.13 -14.37
CA ALA A 22 18.96 3.37 -14.14
C ALA A 22 20.22 4.25 -14.23
N GLU A 23 20.29 5.10 -15.25
CA GLU A 23 21.37 6.08 -15.43
C GLU A 23 21.43 7.07 -14.28
N SER A 24 20.29 7.63 -13.90
CA SER A 24 20.19 8.64 -12.84
C SER A 24 20.59 8.12 -11.46
N ILE A 25 20.28 6.85 -11.15
CA ILE A 25 20.68 6.23 -9.88
C ILE A 25 22.09 5.61 -9.93
N GLY A 26 22.74 5.63 -11.11
CA GLY A 26 24.12 5.20 -11.31
C GLY A 26 24.31 3.68 -11.42
N ILE A 27 23.32 2.93 -11.94
CA ILE A 27 23.46 1.49 -12.16
C ILE A 27 23.34 1.10 -13.63
N ASN A 28 23.97 -0.02 -14.00
CA ASN A 28 23.87 -0.52 -15.37
C ASN A 28 22.42 -0.83 -15.74
N ARG A 29 21.98 -0.41 -16.94
CA ARG A 29 20.63 -0.66 -17.47
C ARG A 29 20.24 -2.14 -17.40
N SER A 30 21.13 -3.05 -17.79
CA SER A 30 20.87 -4.50 -17.76
C SER A 30 20.65 -5.01 -16.33
N THR A 31 21.39 -4.46 -15.35
CA THR A 31 21.18 -4.75 -13.92
C THR A 31 19.81 -4.24 -13.46
N PHE A 32 19.43 -3.01 -13.82
CA PHE A 32 18.10 -2.48 -13.50
C PHE A 32 16.98 -3.35 -14.09
N TYR A 33 17.08 -3.71 -15.38
CA TYR A 33 16.12 -4.60 -16.04
C TYR A 33 16.04 -5.97 -15.37
N ARG A 34 17.19 -6.56 -15.01
CA ARG A 34 17.24 -7.82 -14.28
C ARG A 34 16.55 -7.69 -12.92
N LYS A 35 16.84 -6.64 -12.14
CA LYS A 35 16.15 -6.38 -10.86
C LYS A 35 14.65 -6.26 -11.07
N MET A 36 14.18 -5.49 -12.06
CA MET A 36 12.75 -5.34 -12.38
C MET A 36 12.07 -6.65 -12.76
N LYS A 37 12.77 -7.54 -13.50
CA LYS A 37 12.25 -8.85 -13.90
C LYS A 37 12.23 -9.86 -12.74
N HIS A 38 13.20 -9.80 -11.84
CA HIS A 38 13.40 -10.77 -10.76
C HIS A 38 12.97 -10.25 -9.39
N GLY A 39 11.82 -9.58 -9.31
CA GLY A 39 11.18 -9.23 -8.04
C GLY A 39 11.71 -7.98 -7.33
N GLY A 40 12.52 -7.18 -8.04
CA GLY A 40 13.02 -5.88 -7.61
C GLY A 40 13.99 -5.96 -6.44
N ASP A 41 15.07 -6.70 -6.62
CA ASP A 41 16.19 -6.80 -5.66
C ASP A 41 17.01 -5.49 -5.64
N PHE A 42 16.37 -4.39 -5.24
CA PHE A 42 17.00 -3.09 -5.02
C PHE A 42 17.48 -2.99 -3.58
N SER A 43 18.72 -2.53 -3.40
CA SER A 43 19.24 -2.13 -2.10
C SER A 43 18.47 -0.90 -1.58
N ILE A 44 18.58 -0.64 -0.27
CA ILE A 44 17.95 0.53 0.35
C ILE A 44 18.42 1.83 -0.32
N GLY A 45 19.72 1.96 -0.60
CA GLY A 45 20.27 3.14 -1.28
C GLY A 45 19.76 3.31 -2.72
N GLU A 46 19.60 2.21 -3.47
CA GLU A 46 18.96 2.27 -4.79
C GLU A 46 17.48 2.69 -4.68
N ALA A 47 16.73 2.13 -3.72
CA ALA A 47 15.33 2.47 -3.50
C ALA A 47 15.13 3.95 -3.12
N GLN A 48 16.00 4.49 -2.25
CA GLN A 48 16.00 5.91 -1.89
C GLN A 48 16.24 6.80 -3.10
N LYS A 49 17.29 6.53 -3.88
CA LYS A 49 17.58 7.28 -5.12
C LYS A 49 16.45 7.18 -6.13
N ILE A 50 15.81 6.01 -6.27
CA ILE A 50 14.65 5.86 -7.16
C ILE A 50 13.50 6.74 -6.68
N ALA A 51 13.22 6.81 -5.38
CA ALA A 51 12.15 7.65 -4.83
C ALA A 51 12.43 9.16 -4.98
N GLU A 52 13.69 9.56 -5.07
CA GLU A 52 14.12 10.93 -5.35
C GLU A 52 13.99 11.28 -6.84
N ILE A 53 14.50 10.41 -7.73
CA ILE A 53 14.50 10.63 -9.19
C ILE A 53 13.11 10.45 -9.81
N VAL A 54 12.32 9.55 -9.25
CA VAL A 54 10.91 9.35 -9.59
C VAL A 54 10.14 9.78 -8.36
N PRO A 55 9.74 11.06 -8.23
CA PRO A 55 9.19 11.59 -6.99
C PRO A 55 7.98 10.77 -6.54
N LEU A 56 8.19 9.97 -5.50
CA LEU A 56 7.18 9.11 -4.89
C LEU A 56 6.60 9.80 -3.66
N THR A 57 5.30 9.66 -3.44
CA THR A 57 4.73 9.94 -2.11
C THR A 57 5.18 8.88 -1.11
N ASN A 58 5.02 9.17 0.18
CA ASN A 58 5.31 8.19 1.24
C ASN A 58 4.47 6.92 1.04
N GLU A 59 3.20 7.06 0.65
CA GLU A 59 2.31 5.96 0.37
C GLU A 59 2.80 5.12 -0.82
N GLU A 60 3.18 5.76 -1.93
CA GLU A 60 3.72 5.09 -3.11
C GLU A 60 5.02 4.34 -2.77
N ALA A 61 5.93 4.97 -2.03
CA ALA A 61 7.19 4.36 -1.61
C ALA A 61 6.97 3.15 -0.70
N ILE A 62 6.02 3.23 0.24
CA ILE A 62 5.64 2.09 1.10
C ILE A 62 5.07 0.95 0.25
N GLU A 63 4.17 1.26 -0.68
CA GLU A 63 3.52 0.24 -1.51
C GLU A 63 4.46 -0.41 -2.52
N ILE A 64 5.48 0.32 -2.97
CA ILE A 64 6.49 -0.17 -3.91
C ILE A 64 7.58 -0.94 -3.18
N PHE A 65 8.25 -0.33 -2.19
CA PHE A 65 9.48 -0.87 -1.60
C PHE A 65 9.28 -1.62 -0.28
N LEU A 66 8.21 -1.30 0.46
CA LEU A 66 7.96 -1.85 1.81
C LEU A 66 6.74 -2.77 1.84
N MET A 67 6.45 -3.47 0.75
CA MET A 67 5.43 -4.51 0.69
C MET A 67 5.86 -5.74 1.50
N ILE A 68 5.98 -5.58 2.81
CA ILE A 68 5.86 -6.67 3.76
C ILE A 68 4.37 -7.00 3.75
N LYS A 69 4.00 -8.29 3.68
CA LYS A 69 2.62 -8.72 3.99
C LYS A 69 2.39 -8.45 5.49
N SER A 70 2.28 -7.18 5.88
CA SER A 70 2.07 -6.79 7.26
C SER A 70 0.68 -7.24 7.62
N HIS A 71 0.62 -8.33 8.38
CA HIS A 71 -0.56 -8.79 9.11
C HIS A 71 -1.26 -7.65 9.89
N LEU A 72 -0.58 -6.51 10.10
CA LEU A 72 -1.14 -5.25 10.60
C LEU A 72 -2.19 -4.60 9.69
N ARG A 73 -2.07 -4.62 8.35
CA ARG A 73 -3.07 -4.01 7.45
C ARG A 73 -4.44 -4.70 7.58
N TYR A 74 -4.45 -6.02 7.80
CA TYR A 74 -5.68 -6.79 8.04
C TYR A 74 -6.36 -6.44 9.38
N LYS A 75 -5.59 -6.10 10.42
CA LYS A 75 -6.15 -5.72 11.73
C LYS A 75 -6.71 -4.29 11.77
N ILE A 76 -6.16 -3.34 11.01
CA ILE A 76 -6.64 -1.95 11.01
C ILE A 76 -7.99 -1.82 10.28
N ILE A 77 -8.15 -2.48 9.13
CA ILE A 77 -9.41 -2.44 8.34
C ILE A 77 -10.57 -3.08 9.13
N ASN A 78 -10.34 -4.23 9.77
CA ASN A 78 -11.38 -4.98 10.48
C ASN A 78 -11.75 -4.41 11.87
N ARG A 79 -10.99 -3.45 12.42
CA ARG A 79 -11.32 -2.80 13.70
C ARG A 79 -12.38 -1.71 13.60
N ARG A 80 -12.68 -1.20 12.40
CA ARG A 80 -13.67 -0.10 12.22
C ARG A 80 -15.13 -0.55 12.23
N HIS A 81 -15.41 -1.85 12.16
CA HIS A 81 -16.79 -2.36 12.04
C HIS A 81 -17.45 -2.86 13.35
N ARG A 82 -16.77 -2.84 14.51
CA ARG A 82 -17.33 -3.41 15.76
C ARG A 82 -17.92 -2.43 16.78
N ASN A 83 -17.73 -1.12 16.65
CA ASN A 83 -18.16 -0.16 17.69
C ASN A 83 -19.35 0.69 17.26
N GLY A 84 -20.48 0.05 16.94
CA GLY A 84 -21.69 0.76 16.57
C GLY A 84 -22.96 -0.07 16.64
N ASN A 85 -23.21 -0.79 17.72
CA ASN A 85 -24.58 -1.23 18.04
C ASN A 85 -24.74 -1.61 19.51
N HIS A 86 -24.88 -0.62 20.38
CA HIS A 86 -25.59 -0.76 21.66
C HIS A 86 -26.28 0.57 21.91
N ASN A 87 -27.54 0.67 21.50
CA ASN A 87 -28.59 1.43 22.20
C ASN A 87 -29.86 1.47 21.36
N HIS A 88 -30.68 0.43 21.49
CA HIS A 88 -32.12 0.62 21.39
C HIS A 88 -32.82 -0.58 22.01
N ARG A 89 -33.48 -0.38 23.15
CA ARG A 89 -34.76 -1.00 23.54
C ARG A 89 -35.07 -0.70 25.01
N ASN A 90 -35.98 0.24 25.23
CA ASN A 90 -37.04 0.14 26.23
C ASN A 90 -37.92 1.41 26.20
N ALA A 91 -38.68 1.56 25.12
CA ALA A 91 -39.91 2.34 25.16
C ALA A 91 -41.04 1.42 24.70
N ARG A 92 -41.85 0.94 25.65
CA ARG A 92 -43.26 0.56 25.47
C ARG A 92 -43.87 0.28 26.82
N GLY A 93 -44.64 1.26 27.30
CA GLY A 93 -45.57 1.08 28.40
C GLY A 93 -46.69 0.11 28.04
N ASN A 94 -47.10 -0.64 29.05
CA ASN A 94 -48.48 -0.88 29.48
C ASN A 94 -49.53 -1.15 28.39
N LYS A 95 -50.03 -2.40 28.30
CA LYS A 95 -51.47 -2.68 28.30
C LYS A 95 -51.79 -3.99 29.03
N ARG A 96 -52.71 -3.84 29.96
CA ARG A 96 -53.37 -4.85 30.80
C ARG A 96 -54.11 -5.88 29.95
N THR A 97 -54.01 -7.15 30.33
CA THR A 97 -55.09 -8.14 30.26
C THR A 97 -54.81 -9.21 31.33
N VAL A 98 -55.62 -9.27 32.38
CA VAL A 98 -55.72 -10.46 33.25
C VAL A 98 -57.09 -11.11 32.98
N PRO A 99 -57.15 -12.45 32.90
CA PRO A 99 -58.31 -13.18 32.41
C PRO A 99 -59.30 -13.50 33.54
N ASN A 100 -60.60 -13.45 33.23
CA ASN A 100 -61.52 -14.59 33.33
C ASN A 100 -62.81 -14.26 32.57
#